data_AF-A0A9X4KJ42-F1
#
_entry.id   AF-A0A9X4KJ42-F1
#
_cell.length_a   1.000
_cell.length_b   1.000
_cell.length_c   1.000
_cell.angle_alpha   90.00
_cell.angle_beta   90.00
_cell.angle_gamma   90.00
#
_symmetry.space_group_name_H-M   'P 1'
#
loop_
_entity.id
_entity.type
_entity.pdbx_description
1 polymer ?
#
loop_
_entity_poly.entity_id
_entity_poly.type
_entity_poly.pdbx_seq_one_letter_code
_entity_poly.pdbx_strand_id
1 'polypeptide(L)'
;MNEVPVGRREAFVCSILPTDMPQSGHNDQRNAGIRGANENLQKMAAEQGAIYVDYHSRMTREYGLRLREELADDGLHPHVLGYDIMAGALRETLEQKGIHI
;
A
#
# COMPACT_ATOMS: atom_id res chain seq x y z
N MET A 1 -13.16 -5.17 -40.66
CA MET A 1 -13.07 -4.25 -39.51
C MET A 1 -11.95 -4.78 -38.65
N ASN A 2 -10.77 -4.14 -38.70
CA ASN A 2 -9.65 -4.57 -37.87
C ASN A 2 -9.82 -3.91 -36.50
N GLU A 3 -9.99 -4.73 -35.46
CA GLU A 3 -9.96 -4.24 -34.09
C GLU A 3 -8.59 -3.60 -33.84
N VAL A 4 -8.60 -2.34 -33.41
CA VAL A 4 -7.40 -1.69 -32.89
C VAL A 4 -7.07 -2.41 -31.58
N PRO A 5 -5.85 -2.96 -31.39
CA PRO A 5 -5.52 -3.63 -30.14
C PRO A 5 -5.62 -2.60 -29.01
N VAL A 6 -6.59 -2.81 -28.11
CA VAL A 6 -6.64 -2.08 -26.85
C VAL A 6 -5.35 -2.40 -26.13
N GLY A 7 -4.47 -1.42 -25.99
CA GLY A 7 -3.20 -1.57 -25.28
C GLY A 7 -3.44 -2.21 -23.92
N ARG A 8 -2.61 -3.20 -23.56
CA ARG A 8 -2.69 -3.91 -22.28
C ARG A 8 -2.65 -2.89 -21.13
N ARG A 9 -3.74 -2.80 -20.37
CA ARG A 9 -3.83 -1.93 -19.19
C ARG A 9 -3.43 -2.75 -17.98
N GLU A 10 -2.37 -2.34 -17.30
CA GLU A 10 -1.99 -2.91 -16.01
C GLU A 10 -2.85 -2.28 -14.90
N ALA A 11 -3.41 -3.12 -14.05
CA ALA A 11 -4.13 -2.68 -12.86
C ALA A 11 -3.21 -2.80 -11.64
N PHE A 12 -3.25 -1.78 -10.78
CA PHE A 12 -2.47 -1.74 -9.55
C PHE A 12 -3.40 -1.73 -8.35
N VAL A 13 -3.11 -2.57 -7.36
CA VAL A 13 -3.78 -2.59 -6.06
C VAL A 13 -2.75 -2.24 -5.00
N CYS A 14 -3.00 -1.20 -4.24
CA CYS A 14 -2.08 -0.75 -3.19
C CYS A 14 -2.60 -1.17 -1.82
N SER A 15 -1.70 -1.53 -0.91
CA SER A 15 -2.08 -1.80 0.47
C SER A 15 -2.53 -0.52 1.18
N ILE A 16 -3.50 -0.67 2.07
CA ILE A 16 -3.95 0.36 3.01
C ILE A 16 -2.85 0.55 4.05
N LEU A 17 -2.52 1.81 4.38
CA LEU A 17 -1.48 2.15 5.35
C LEU A 17 -1.89 1.77 6.79
N PRO A 18 -0.92 1.49 7.67
CA PRO A 18 -1.18 1.40 9.10
C PRO A 18 -1.52 2.77 9.68
N THR A 19 -2.07 2.78 10.89
CA THR A 19 -2.36 4.02 11.62
C THR A 19 -1.81 3.96 13.05
N ASP A 20 -1.62 5.12 13.67
CA ASP A 20 -1.34 5.25 15.09
C ASP A 20 -1.89 6.59 15.60
N MET A 21 -3.21 6.72 15.67
CA MET A 21 -3.92 7.97 16.00
C MET A 21 -4.24 8.05 17.50
N PRO A 22 -3.41 8.69 18.34
CA PRO A 22 -3.66 8.79 19.78
C PRO A 22 -4.96 9.52 20.12
N GLN A 23 -5.46 10.38 19.23
CA GLN A 23 -6.66 11.19 19.44
C GLN A 23 -7.96 10.39 19.30
N SER A 24 -7.97 9.33 18.49
CA SER A 24 -9.18 8.51 18.23
C SER A 24 -9.18 7.16 18.96
N GLY A 25 -8.04 6.72 19.49
CA GLY A 25 -7.87 5.41 20.11
C GLY A 25 -8.14 4.24 19.16
N HIS A 26 -8.33 3.04 19.72
CA HIS A 26 -8.68 1.80 18.99
C HIS A 26 -7.70 1.39 17.88
N ASN A 27 -6.44 1.83 17.93
CA ASN A 27 -5.44 1.53 16.91
C ASN A 27 -5.27 0.01 16.70
N ASP A 28 -5.35 -0.82 17.75
CA ASP A 28 -5.19 -2.28 17.62
C ASP A 28 -6.30 -2.91 16.77
N GLN A 29 -7.55 -2.58 17.08
CA GLN A 29 -8.71 -3.08 16.35
C GLN A 29 -8.68 -2.60 14.90
N ARG A 30 -8.35 -1.32 14.69
CA ARG A 30 -8.25 -0.72 13.36
C ARG A 30 -7.15 -1.37 12.53
N ASN A 31 -5.96 -1.53 13.08
CA ASN A 31 -4.82 -2.08 12.37
C ASN A 31 -4.97 -3.60 12.14
N ALA A 32 -5.67 -4.33 13.02
CA ALA A 32 -6.09 -5.70 12.74
C ALA A 32 -7.03 -5.78 11.53
N GLY A 33 -8.00 -4.85 11.45
CA GLY A 33 -8.89 -4.73 10.29
C GLY A 33 -8.15 -4.38 8.99
N ILE A 34 -7.21 -3.43 9.06
CA ILE A 34 -6.34 -3.03 7.94
C ILE A 34 -5.52 -4.22 7.45
N ARG A 35 -4.91 -5.00 8.36
CA ARG A 35 -4.17 -6.21 8.00
C ARG A 35 -5.05 -7.22 7.27
N GLY A 36 -6.23 -7.52 7.80
CA GLY A 36 -7.17 -8.44 7.14
C GLY A 36 -7.62 -7.92 5.77
N ALA A 37 -7.86 -6.62 5.63
CA ALA A 37 -8.18 -6.01 4.35
C ALA A 37 -7.03 -6.12 3.34
N ASN A 38 -5.80 -5.86 3.76
CA ASN A 38 -4.60 -5.97 2.92
C ASN A 38 -4.34 -7.41 2.47
N GLU A 39 -4.53 -8.39 3.35
CA GLU A 39 -4.45 -9.82 2.99
C GLU A 39 -5.47 -10.18 1.89
N ASN A 40 -6.70 -9.65 1.98
CA ASN A 40 -7.73 -9.85 0.97
C ASN A 40 -7.44 -9.10 -0.34
N LEU A 41 -6.94 -7.87 -0.28
CA LEU A 41 -6.54 -7.08 -1.44
C LEU A 41 -5.40 -7.75 -2.20
N GLN A 42 -4.41 -8.31 -1.48
CA GLN A 42 -3.29 -9.04 -2.08
C GLN A 42 -3.77 -10.31 -2.78
N LYS A 43 -4.67 -11.08 -2.15
CA LYS A 43 -5.29 -12.26 -2.80
C LYS A 43 -6.06 -11.89 -4.06
N MET A 44 -6.92 -10.87 -3.96
CA MET A 44 -7.72 -10.39 -5.09
C MET A 44 -6.81 -9.91 -6.24
N ALA A 45 -5.73 -9.20 -5.93
CA ALA A 45 -4.78 -8.77 -6.95
C ALA A 45 -4.15 -9.96 -7.68
N ALA A 46 -3.76 -11.00 -6.95
CA ALA A 46 -3.23 -12.23 -7.53
C ALA A 46 -4.26 -12.96 -8.40
N GLU A 47 -5.51 -13.08 -7.95
CA GLU A 47 -6.60 -13.73 -8.69
C GLU A 47 -6.95 -13.01 -10.00
N GLN A 48 -6.88 -11.68 -10.00
CA GLN A 48 -7.23 -10.84 -11.16
C GLN A 48 -6.03 -10.50 -12.06
N GLY A 49 -4.83 -10.99 -11.73
CA GLY A 49 -3.61 -10.66 -12.47
C GLY A 49 -3.18 -9.20 -12.34
N ALA A 50 -3.62 -8.50 -11.29
CA ALA A 50 -3.19 -7.14 -10.97
C ALA A 50 -1.87 -7.13 -10.19
N ILE A 51 -1.15 -6.02 -10.26
CA ILE A 51 0.11 -5.82 -9.52
C ILE A 51 -0.22 -5.26 -8.13
N TYR A 52 0.20 -5.98 -7.10
CA TYR A 52 0.05 -5.52 -5.72
C TYR A 52 1.28 -4.71 -5.27
N VAL A 53 1.06 -3.51 -4.73
CA VAL A 53 2.09 -2.62 -4.19
C VAL A 53 1.94 -2.57 -2.66
N ASP A 54 2.95 -3.05 -1.95
CA ASP A 54 2.91 -3.16 -0.48
C ASP A 54 3.53 -1.94 0.23
N TYR A 55 2.74 -0.89 0.41
CA TYR A 55 3.12 0.26 1.22
C TYR A 55 3.11 -0.05 2.72
N HIS A 56 2.11 -0.78 3.18
CA HIS A 56 1.88 -1.11 4.59
C HIS A 56 3.14 -1.64 5.27
N SER A 57 3.77 -2.70 4.76
CA SER A 57 4.96 -3.28 5.42
C SER A 57 6.15 -2.31 5.53
N ARG A 58 6.26 -1.35 4.60
CA ARG A 58 7.31 -0.32 4.59
C ARG A 58 7.07 0.80 5.61
N MET A 59 5.82 0.99 6.02
CA MET A 59 5.37 2.11 6.86
C MET A 59 5.06 1.68 8.30
N THR A 60 5.06 0.38 8.58
CA THR A 60 4.76 -0.14 9.92
C THR A 60 5.95 -0.16 10.88
N ARG A 61 5.65 -0.05 12.18
CA ARG A 61 6.45 -0.46 13.34
C ARG A 61 5.66 -1.46 14.19
N GLU A 62 6.25 -1.91 15.30
CA GLU A 62 5.61 -2.79 16.30
C GLU A 62 4.95 -4.03 15.68
N TYR A 63 5.77 -4.97 15.20
CA TYR A 63 5.30 -6.22 14.58
C TYR A 63 4.35 -6.03 13.38
N GLY A 64 4.49 -4.92 12.65
CA GLY A 64 3.69 -4.67 11.47
C GLY A 64 2.31 -4.11 11.75
N LEU A 65 2.10 -3.47 12.91
CA LEU A 65 0.77 -2.99 13.31
C LEU A 65 0.66 -1.47 13.30
N ARG A 66 1.60 -0.74 13.89
CA ARG A 66 1.47 0.72 14.06
C ARG A 66 2.14 1.48 12.93
N LEU A 67 1.63 2.66 12.59
CA LEU A 67 2.36 3.59 11.73
C LEU A 67 3.64 4.04 12.45
N ARG A 68 4.74 4.18 11.70
CA ARG A 68 5.96 4.83 12.17
C ARG A 68 5.70 6.30 12.49
N GLU A 69 6.04 6.73 13.69
CA GLU A 69 5.69 8.06 14.22
C GLU A 69 6.32 9.21 13.42
N GLU A 70 7.49 8.98 12.84
CA GLU A 70 8.23 9.95 12.04
C GLU A 70 7.70 10.13 10.60
N LEU A 71 6.59 9.47 10.25
CA LEU A 71 6.01 9.51 8.90
C LEU A 71 4.72 10.33 8.82
N ALA A 72 4.10 10.68 9.96
CA ALA A 72 2.84 11.41 10.02
C ALA A 72 2.70 12.18 11.35
N ASP A 73 2.28 13.45 11.29
CA ASP A 73 2.08 14.26 12.50
C ASP A 73 0.81 13.86 13.27
N ASP A 74 -0.20 13.36 12.56
CA ASP A 74 -1.51 12.98 13.12
C ASP A 74 -1.68 11.47 13.30
N GLY A 75 -0.67 10.68 12.95
CA GLY A 75 -0.72 9.22 12.99
C GLY A 75 -1.61 8.58 11.91
N LEU A 76 -2.00 9.33 10.87
CA LEU A 76 -2.85 8.85 9.78
C LEU A 76 -2.33 9.25 8.39
N HIS A 77 -2.03 10.53 8.19
CA HIS A 77 -1.69 11.08 6.88
C HIS A 77 -0.17 11.21 6.74
N PRO A 78 0.44 10.49 5.78
CA PRO A 78 1.87 10.63 5.52
C PRO A 78 2.26 12.06 5.19
N HIS A 79 3.37 12.53 5.74
CA HIS A 79 4.07 13.71 5.21
C HIS A 79 5.19 13.30 4.25
N VAL A 80 6.09 14.22 3.92
CA VAL A 80 7.11 14.02 2.87
C VAL A 80 7.91 12.72 3.01
N LEU A 81 8.38 12.38 4.22
CA LEU A 81 9.13 11.15 4.47
C LEU A 81 8.31 9.88 4.21
N GLY A 82 7.02 9.90 4.56
CA GLY A 82 6.12 8.78 4.28
C GLY A 82 5.82 8.65 2.78
N TYR A 83 5.60 9.76 2.09
CA TYR A 83 5.42 9.77 0.63
C TYR A 83 6.67 9.31 -0.13
N ASP A 84 7.87 9.65 0.35
CA ASP A 84 9.12 9.17 -0.25
C ASP A 84 9.23 7.64 -0.17
N ILE A 85 8.84 7.04 0.96
CA ILE A 85 8.77 5.58 1.12
C ILE A 85 7.75 4.97 0.15
N MET A 86 6.56 5.56 0.03
CA MET A 86 5.53 5.08 -0.90
C MET A 86 6.03 5.16 -2.36
N ALA A 87 6.67 6.27 -2.74
CA ALA A 87 7.23 6.43 -4.07
C ALA A 87 8.34 5.41 -4.36
N GLY A 88 9.20 5.13 -3.38
CA GLY A 88 10.22 4.07 -3.46
C GLY A 88 9.60 2.70 -3.67
N ALA A 89 8.63 2.31 -2.84
CA ALA A 89 7.96 1.02 -2.93
C ALA A 89 7.23 0.82 -4.28
N LEU A 90 6.62 1.88 -4.81
CA LEU A 90 6.01 1.84 -6.14
C LEU A 90 7.07 1.59 -7.22
N ARG A 91 8.14 2.38 -7.25
CA ARG A 91 9.23 2.23 -8.24
C ARG A 91 9.85 0.84 -8.19
N GLU A 92 10.18 0.35 -7.00
CA GLU A 92 10.71 -1.01 -6.80
C GLU A 92 9.76 -2.08 -7.35
N THR A 93 8.46 -1.96 -7.07
CA THR A 93 7.46 -2.92 -7.55
C THR A 93 7.34 -2.89 -9.08
N LEU A 94 7.36 -1.70 -9.68
CA LEU A 94 7.30 -1.53 -11.13
C LEU A 94 8.55 -2.12 -11.80
N GLU A 95 9.74 -1.84 -11.26
CA GLU A 95 11.00 -2.37 -11.78
C GLU A 95 11.02 -3.91 -11.75
N GLN A 96 10.55 -4.53 -10.65
CA GLN A 96 10.39 -5.99 -10.55
C GLN A 96 9.42 -6.59 -11.58
N LYS A 97 8.50 -5.77 -12.12
CA LYS A 97 7.56 -6.15 -13.17
C LYS A 97 8.04 -5.75 -14.57
N GLY A 98 9.24 -5.18 -14.71
CA GLY A 98 9.77 -4.69 -15.97
C GLY A 98 9.02 -3.46 -16.51
N ILE A 99 8.36 -2.71 -15.62
CA ILE A 99 7.66 -1.46 -15.95
C ILE A 99 8.56 -0.30 -15.53
N HIS A 100 8.88 0.58 -16.48
CA HIS A 100 9.78 1.71 -16.26
C HIS A 100 9.00 3.02 -16.33
N ILE A 101 9.22 3.92 -15.36
CA ILE A 101 8.59 5.25 -15.24
C ILE A 101 9.63 6.34 -14.96
#